data_AF-A0A6A6FXC2-F1
#
_entry.id   AF-A0A6A6FXC2-F1
#
_cell.length_a   1.000
_cell.length_b   1.000
_cell.length_c   1.000
_cell.angle_alpha   90.00
_cell.angle_beta   90.00
_cell.angle_gamma   90.00
#
_symmetry.space_group_name_H-M   'P 1'
#
loop_
_entity.id
_entity.type
_entity.pdbx_description
1 polymer ?
#
loop_
_entity_poly.entity_id
_entity_poly.type
_entity_poly.pdbx_seq_one_letter_code
_entity_poly.pdbx_strand_id
1 'polypeptide(L)'
;MASDPDTIVSPVTTRAPELTASIAAVNAQPVELDSTPASPENMRRSSRVNALEAQMKLGPAEQERLKELAETRKADPAVMQDIPQMPTAEELEMAEDSKDATGAADGSTEDKP
;
A
#
# COMPACT_ATOMS: atom_id res chain seq x y z
N MET A 1 34.66 -6.87 23.16
CA MET A 1 33.63 -6.65 22.12
C MET A 1 32.37 -7.34 22.60
N ALA A 2 31.41 -6.55 23.11
CA ALA A 2 30.15 -7.06 23.65
C ALA A 2 29.10 -7.04 22.52
N SER A 3 28.41 -8.15 22.34
CA SER A 3 27.27 -8.30 21.43
C SER A 3 26.00 -7.86 22.15
N ASP A 4 25.27 -6.89 21.59
CA ASP A 4 24.04 -6.34 22.17
C ASP A 4 22.90 -7.37 22.25
N PRO A 5 22.09 -7.38 23.33
CA PRO A 5 21.04 -8.39 23.56
C PRO A 5 19.74 -8.16 22.79
N ASP A 6 19.58 -7.07 22.03
CA ASP A 6 18.30 -6.65 21.43
C ASP A 6 18.17 -6.93 19.92
N THR A 7 19.05 -7.75 19.34
CA THR A 7 18.90 -8.13 17.92
C THR A 7 17.92 -9.30 17.80
N ILE A 8 16.64 -9.02 17.53
CA ILE A 8 15.68 -10.04 17.11
C ILE A 8 16.07 -10.50 15.70
N VAL A 9 16.90 -11.52 15.61
CA VAL A 9 17.19 -12.21 14.34
C VAL A 9 16.04 -13.18 14.09
N SER A 10 15.13 -12.82 13.20
CA SER A 10 14.17 -13.78 12.65
C SER A 10 14.95 -14.85 11.87
N PRO A 11 14.82 -16.15 12.16
CA PRO A 11 15.42 -17.19 11.34
C PRO A 11 14.69 -17.19 9.99
N VAL A 12 15.20 -16.40 9.04
CA VAL A 12 14.79 -16.47 7.64
C VAL A 12 15.32 -17.79 7.08
N THR A 13 14.53 -18.84 7.20
CA THR A 13 14.83 -20.10 6.52
C THR A 13 14.43 -19.96 5.06
N THR A 14 15.37 -20.11 4.12
CA THR A 14 15.12 -20.11 2.67
C THR A 14 14.44 -21.40 2.18
N ARG A 15 14.03 -22.28 3.09
CA ARG A 15 13.40 -23.55 2.76
C ARG A 15 11.98 -23.29 2.27
N ALA A 16 11.77 -23.50 0.98
CA ALA A 16 10.44 -23.51 0.40
C ALA A 16 9.56 -24.57 1.13
N PRO A 17 8.32 -24.22 1.50
CA PRO A 17 7.41 -25.18 2.11
C PRO A 17 7.13 -26.32 1.13
N GLU A 18 7.21 -27.56 1.60
CA GLU A 18 6.82 -28.74 0.82
C GLU A 18 5.29 -28.79 0.75
N LEU A 19 4.73 -28.36 -0.38
CA LEU A 19 3.30 -28.43 -0.65
C LEU A 19 2.94 -29.85 -1.12
N THR A 20 2.38 -30.66 -0.22
CA THR A 20 1.85 -31.98 -0.58
C THR A 20 0.38 -31.86 -0.98
N ALA A 21 0.04 -32.21 -2.23
CA ALA A 21 -1.33 -32.17 -2.75
C ALA A 21 -2.20 -33.37 -2.33
N SER A 22 -1.78 -34.16 -1.35
CA SER A 22 -2.43 -35.42 -0.94
C SER A 22 -3.53 -35.24 0.11
N ILE A 23 -4.11 -34.04 0.23
CA ILE A 23 -5.15 -33.77 1.21
C ILE A 23 -6.44 -34.46 0.76
N ALA A 24 -7.03 -35.29 1.63
CA ALA A 24 -8.29 -35.93 1.34
C ALA A 24 -9.40 -34.88 1.15
N ALA A 25 -10.26 -35.09 0.14
CA ALA A 25 -11.41 -34.23 -0.08
C ALA A 25 -12.35 -34.30 1.14
N VAL A 26 -12.82 -33.15 1.61
CA VAL A 26 -13.80 -33.08 2.70
C VAL A 26 -15.13 -33.71 2.28
N ASN A 27 -15.50 -33.57 1.00
CA ASN A 27 -16.74 -34.11 0.44
C ASN A 27 -16.43 -35.26 -0.53
N ALA A 28 -17.24 -36.31 -0.47
CA ALA A 28 -17.13 -37.45 -1.38
C ALA A 28 -17.52 -37.11 -2.83
N GLN A 29 -18.39 -36.10 -3.02
CA GLN A 29 -18.77 -35.58 -4.32
C GLN A 29 -18.70 -34.05 -4.32
N PRO A 30 -18.37 -33.42 -5.47
CA PRO A 30 -18.46 -31.97 -5.61
C PRO A 30 -19.88 -31.49 -5.31
N VAL A 31 -20.01 -30.52 -4.40
CA VAL A 31 -21.29 -29.87 -4.11
C VAL A 31 -21.30 -28.54 -4.85
N GLU A 32 -22.29 -28.36 -5.72
CA GLU A 32 -22.54 -27.07 -6.35
C GLU A 32 -23.06 -26.12 -5.27
N LEU A 33 -22.21 -25.19 -4.84
CA LEU A 33 -22.68 -23.99 -4.14
C LEU A 33 -23.20 -23.07 -5.24
N ASP A 34 -24.48 -22.70 -5.21
CA ASP A 34 -25.11 -21.76 -6.15
C ASP A 34 -24.16 -20.59 -6.46
N SER A 35 -23.45 -20.70 -7.59
CA SER A 35 -22.20 -19.99 -7.78
C SER A 35 -22.47 -18.65 -8.44
N THR A 36 -22.12 -17.57 -7.76
CA THR A 36 -21.39 -16.52 -8.48
C THR A 36 -20.12 -17.17 -9.03
N PRO A 37 -19.80 -17.01 -10.33
CA PRO A 37 -18.71 -17.75 -10.93
C PRO A 37 -17.38 -17.36 -10.28
N ALA A 38 -16.78 -18.28 -9.55
CA ALA A 38 -15.43 -18.17 -8.99
C ALA A 38 -14.35 -18.34 -10.07
N SER A 39 -14.50 -17.70 -11.23
CA SER A 39 -13.46 -17.67 -12.26
C SER A 39 -12.58 -16.44 -12.05
N PRO A 40 -11.28 -16.61 -11.70
CA PRO A 40 -10.36 -15.48 -11.49
C PRO A 40 -10.07 -14.71 -12.78
N GLU A 41 -10.39 -15.28 -13.95
CA GLU A 41 -10.09 -14.72 -15.26
C GLU A 41 -10.95 -13.49 -15.58
N ASN A 42 -12.20 -13.46 -15.13
CA ASN A 42 -13.10 -12.32 -15.32
C ASN A 42 -12.91 -11.19 -14.29
N MET A 43 -12.06 -11.39 -13.27
CA MET A 43 -11.90 -10.42 -12.17
C MET A 43 -10.84 -9.35 -12.45
N ARG A 44 -9.93 -9.56 -13.41
CA ARG A 44 -8.68 -8.80 -13.48
C ARG A 44 -8.66 -7.57 -14.40
N ARG A 45 -9.66 -7.33 -15.25
CA ARG A 45 -9.52 -6.31 -16.31
C ARG A 45 -10.51 -5.14 -16.29
N SER A 46 -11.55 -5.20 -15.48
CA SER A 46 -12.63 -4.19 -15.51
C SER A 46 -12.83 -3.43 -14.18
N SER A 47 -11.99 -3.68 -13.16
CA SER A 47 -12.19 -3.12 -11.82
C SER A 47 -12.17 -1.58 -11.79
N ARG A 48 -11.32 -0.92 -12.58
CA ARG A 48 -11.21 0.55 -12.55
C ARG A 48 -12.34 1.26 -13.30
N VAL A 49 -12.66 0.79 -14.52
CA VAL A 49 -13.71 1.39 -15.36
C VAL A 49 -15.09 1.14 -14.74
N ASN A 50 -15.36 -0.08 -14.27
CA ASN A 50 -16.62 -0.39 -13.60
C ASN A 50 -16.76 0.33 -12.25
N ALA A 51 -15.68 0.52 -11.49
CA ALA A 51 -15.73 1.28 -10.24
C ALA A 51 -15.99 2.78 -10.46
N LEU A 52 -15.42 3.36 -11.51
CA LEU A 52 -15.67 4.76 -11.90
C LEU A 52 -17.11 4.95 -12.39
N GLU A 53 -17.61 4.04 -13.23
CA GLU A 53 -19.02 4.06 -13.66
C GLU A 53 -20.00 3.87 -12.50
N ALA A 54 -19.67 3.04 -11.51
CA ALA A 54 -20.46 2.89 -10.30
C ALA A 54 -20.45 4.18 -9.48
N GLN A 55 -19.29 4.81 -9.28
CA GLN A 55 -19.18 6.11 -8.58
C GLN A 55 -20.00 7.22 -9.25
N MET A 56 -20.06 7.27 -10.59
CA MET A 56 -20.86 8.26 -11.31
C MET A 56 -22.37 8.05 -11.16
N LYS A 57 -22.82 6.85 -10.80
CA LYS A 57 -24.23 6.50 -10.58
C LYS A 57 -24.66 6.66 -9.11
N LEU A 58 -23.73 6.93 -8.20
CA LEU A 58 -24.03 7.11 -6.78
C LEU A 58 -24.70 8.47 -6.51
N GLY A 59 -25.74 8.45 -5.66
CA GLY A 59 -26.41 9.66 -5.19
C GLY A 59 -25.50 10.54 -4.31
N PRO A 60 -25.87 11.83 -4.10
CA PRO A 60 -25.02 12.80 -3.42
C PRO A 60 -24.64 12.39 -1.99
N ALA A 61 -25.58 11.81 -1.23
CA ALA A 61 -25.34 11.34 0.13
C ALA A 61 -24.31 10.19 0.20
N GLU A 62 -24.27 9.33 -0.82
CA GLU A 62 -23.35 8.20 -0.85
C GLU A 62 -21.93 8.66 -1.26
N GLN A 63 -21.84 9.67 -2.11
CA GLN A 63 -20.57 10.32 -2.44
C GLN A 63 -19.94 11.01 -1.22
N GLU A 64 -20.74 11.68 -0.38
CA GLU A 64 -20.26 12.29 0.86
C GLU A 64 -19.70 11.22 1.81
N ARG A 65 -20.45 10.13 2.03
CA ARG A 65 -20.00 9.01 2.86
C ARG A 65 -18.68 8.41 2.36
N LEU A 66 -18.51 8.27 1.05
CA LEU A 66 -17.26 7.76 0.47
C LEU A 66 -16.08 8.71 0.66
N LYS A 67 -16.31 10.03 0.62
CA LYS A 67 -15.27 11.03 0.89
C LYS A 67 -14.80 10.97 2.33
N GLU A 68 -15.73 10.95 3.29
CA GLU A 68 -15.41 10.79 4.71
C GLU A 68 -14.62 9.50 4.98
N LEU A 69 -15.06 8.40 4.36
CA LEU A 69 -14.39 7.11 4.51
C LEU A 69 -12.99 7.09 3.83
N ALA A 70 -12.79 7.84 2.75
CA ALA A 70 -11.46 8.01 2.17
C ALA A 70 -10.54 8.85 3.08
N GLU A 71 -11.06 9.91 3.71
CA GLU A 71 -10.30 10.74 4.64
C GLU A 71 -9.87 9.97 5.90
N THR A 72 -10.80 9.22 6.50
CA THR A 72 -10.48 8.36 7.65
C THR A 72 -9.40 7.32 7.31
N ARG A 73 -9.48 6.69 6.13
CA ARG A 73 -8.46 5.73 5.67
C ARG A 73 -7.11 6.38 5.37
N LYS A 74 -7.09 7.62 4.91
CA LYS A 74 -5.82 8.35 4.68
C LYS A 74 -5.06 8.61 5.98
N ALA A 75 -5.76 8.79 7.09
CA ALA A 75 -5.17 9.03 8.41
C ALA A 75 -4.80 7.73 9.17
N ASP A 76 -5.26 6.57 8.71
CA ASP A 76 -5.00 5.29 9.35
C ASP A 76 -3.61 4.75 8.97
N PRO A 77 -2.66 4.59 9.93
CA PRO A 77 -1.31 4.10 9.65
C PRO A 77 -1.28 2.63 9.19
N ALA A 78 -2.35 1.85 9.44
CA ALA A 78 -2.44 0.48 8.95
C ALA A 78 -2.83 0.39 7.47
N VAL A 79 -3.30 1.49 6.86
CA VAL A 79 -3.65 1.54 5.44
C VAL A 79 -2.39 1.82 4.63
N MET A 80 -1.88 0.78 3.96
CA MET A 80 -0.74 0.92 3.05
C MET A 80 -1.14 1.75 1.82
N GLN A 81 -0.38 2.82 1.57
CA GLN A 81 -0.51 3.66 0.38
C GLN A 81 0.72 3.42 -0.51
N ASP A 82 0.49 3.12 -1.79
CA ASP A 82 1.57 3.06 -2.77
C ASP A 82 2.08 4.49 -3.04
N ILE A 83 3.27 4.79 -2.52
CA ILE A 83 3.95 6.05 -2.80
C ILE A 83 4.74 5.87 -4.10
N PRO A 84 4.54 6.74 -5.11
CA PRO A 84 5.32 6.68 -6.34
C PRO A 84 6.81 6.84 -6.03
N GLN A 85 7.66 6.09 -6.74
CA GLN A 85 9.12 6.09 -6.51
C GLN A 85 9.78 7.43 -6.85
N MET A 86 9.19 8.21 -7.76
CA MET A 86 9.66 9.54 -8.11
C MET A 86 8.61 10.57 -7.69
N PRO A 87 9.01 11.64 -7.00
CA PRO A 87 8.12 12.75 -6.70
C PRO A 87 7.63 13.41 -7.99
N THR A 88 6.46 14.03 -7.92
CA THR A 88 5.93 14.81 -9.04
C THR A 88 6.71 16.11 -9.22
N ALA A 89 6.61 16.73 -10.41
CA ALA A 89 7.31 17.98 -10.69
C ALA A 89 6.89 19.12 -9.75
N GLU A 90 5.60 19.20 -9.40
CA GLU A 90 5.05 20.20 -8.49
C GLU A 90 5.60 20.04 -7.07
N GLU A 91 5.70 18.80 -6.57
CA GLU A 91 6.28 18.50 -5.26
C GLU A 91 7.80 18.78 -5.24
N LEU A 92 8.48 18.55 -6.37
CA LEU A 92 9.91 18.78 -6.50
C LEU A 92 10.23 20.28 -6.47
N GLU A 93 9.45 21.12 -7.15
CA GLU A 93 9.60 22.59 -7.11
C GLU A 93 9.40 23.14 -5.69
N MET A 94 8.38 22.68 -4.97
CA MET A 94 8.17 23.06 -3.56
C MET A 94 9.34 22.64 -2.64
N ALA A 95 9.97 21.50 -2.94
CA ALA A 95 11.14 21.03 -2.20
C ALA A 95 12.40 21.86 -2.53
N GLU A 96 12.52 22.38 -3.75
CA GLU A 96 13.58 23.30 -4.15
C GLU A 96 13.42 24.65 -3.46
N ASP A 97 12.22 25.23 -3.48
CA ASP A 97 11.91 26.49 -2.78
C ASP A 97 12.17 26.43 -1.27
N SER A 98 11.92 25.28 -0.65
CA SER A 98 12.17 25.07 0.80
C SER A 98 13.64 24.78 1.13
N LYS A 99 14.43 24.22 0.21
CA LYS A 99 15.88 24.09 0.35
C LYS A 99 16.58 25.44 0.30
N ASP A 100 16.12 26.34 -0.56
CA ASP A 100 16.69 27.68 -0.68
C ASP A 100 16.43 28.54 0.58
N ALA A 101 15.37 28.24 1.34
CA ALA A 101 15.09 28.90 2.62
C ALA A 101 15.96 28.43 3.80
N THR A 102 16.58 27.24 3.72
CA THR A 102 17.38 26.65 4.81
C THR A 102 18.89 26.64 4.55
N GLY A 103 19.33 26.93 3.32
CA GLY A 103 20.75 27.05 2.94
C GLY A 103 21.46 28.36 3.37
N ALA A 104 20.76 29.31 4.01
CA ALA A 104 21.34 30.60 4.37
C ALA A 104 22.03 30.65 5.76
N ALA A 105 22.13 29.52 6.49
CA ALA A 105 22.59 29.54 7.88
C ALA A 105 23.50 28.38 8.28
N ASP A 106 24.47 27.94 7.45
CA ASP A 106 25.56 27.10 8.00
C ASP A 106 26.86 27.14 7.17
N GLY A 107 27.60 28.25 7.24
CA GLY A 107 28.94 28.27 6.66
C GLY A 107 29.65 29.60 6.73
N SER A 108 30.07 30.05 7.93
CA SER A 108 31.27 30.89 8.08
C SER A 108 31.65 31.12 9.55
N THR A 109 32.28 30.16 10.21
CA THR A 109 33.20 30.47 11.31
C THR A 109 34.46 29.62 11.19
N GLU A 110 35.33 30.02 10.30
CA GLU A 110 36.74 29.64 10.35
C GLU A 110 37.56 30.86 9.96
N ASP A 111 37.96 31.66 10.96
CA ASP A 111 39.18 32.44 10.81
C ASP A 111 39.81 32.68 12.19
N LYS A 112 41.05 32.19 12.33
CA LYS A 112 41.93 32.39 13.48
C LYS A 112 43.28 32.82 12.90
N PRO A 113 43.79 33.99 13.30
CA PRO A 113 45.03 33.96 14.07
C PRO A 113 44.95 34.74 15.40
#